data_AF-A0A5C5ZP01-F1
#
_entry.id   AF-A0A5C5ZP01-F1
#
_cell.length_a   1.000
_cell.length_b   1.000
_cell.length_c   1.000
_cell.angle_alpha   90.00
_cell.angle_beta   90.00
_cell.angle_gamma   90.00
#
_symmetry.space_group_name_H-M   'P 1'
#
loop_
_entity.id
_entity.type
_entity.pdbx_description
1 polymer ?
#
loop_
_entity_poly.entity_id
_entity_poly.type
_entity_poly.pdbx_seq_one_letter_code
_entity_poly.pdbx_strand_id
1 'polypeptide(L)'
;MRSHIHPPRPSVSSAPAASLAFSADTCTEQARWKQRFAIWALMGMFATAWWILGGIASGQRFETIELPKGFEAFKDPKKAAELQRAAGQLVTAKDLSKLDAKVPGMAKFYLETYIPWKMTQRESLPELTDTIENLLKDLERAQRSDSGGLRTLLGGTFMGLKKVAEGNYLPAARINAINGLSRINASPLDITNGRPPVPLSYSFPVLMKLYTDEAQVDGIRAAALHGLHYYASLAFPYMKPEEKKQLADEMKKLLDSKSPTSRDPAAHAYLQRFAVDVLDLFRNPNDGALGTQLISISTTEESPDVIALYSASKLGAFKKELQGPAKDPAPIVKKWSLRAFQNVESEIARLAALKRPSPALQQPPNPKDFLQRSADIKKKVAATPRGGMGMDSGMGMDSGMGMESGMDMGMEYGMDMGMNMGMGMMGMGRMVPVAKPQPPEVDISRRHLTHVLQQLLRGATGSRSGQSETPSGLLAAAEQPNQAALKTWVETISGVLAALNDDLLDTQEKWVETLQKQRLVLGNLAGLEVEMPEQEEADVNRPGLPGFAPLPGFGAPQPAPAADAKPENVPAGLPGLPGLPEN
;
A
#
# COMPACT_ATOMS: atom_id res chain seq x y z
N MET A 1 37.35 74.13 -56.03
CA MET A 1 36.48 75.08 -55.31
C MET A 1 36.62 74.84 -53.80
N ARG A 2 37.14 75.86 -53.10
CA ARG A 2 37.11 76.19 -51.66
C ARG A 2 37.30 75.12 -50.56
N SER A 3 38.49 75.18 -49.99
CA SER A 3 38.92 74.94 -48.61
C SER A 3 38.34 75.95 -47.59
N HIS A 4 38.15 75.56 -46.31
CA HIS A 4 38.27 76.35 -45.05
C HIS A 4 38.12 75.38 -43.85
N ILE A 5 39.11 75.15 -42.96
CA ILE A 5 39.63 75.92 -41.80
C ILE A 5 38.74 75.83 -40.51
N HIS A 6 39.37 75.33 -39.42
CA HIS A 6 39.02 75.23 -37.98
C HIS A 6 38.53 76.55 -37.31
N PRO A 7 37.94 76.64 -36.07
CA PRO A 7 38.47 76.16 -34.75
C PRO A 7 37.38 75.88 -33.65
N PRO A 8 37.59 76.10 -32.32
CA PRO A 8 38.22 75.21 -31.33
C PRO A 8 37.29 74.80 -30.13
N ARG A 9 37.82 73.91 -29.27
CA ARG A 9 37.26 73.50 -27.96
C ARG A 9 37.07 74.68 -26.99
N PRO A 10 36.04 74.65 -26.13
CA PRO A 10 36.08 75.27 -24.82
C PRO A 10 36.31 74.26 -23.68
N SER A 11 36.89 74.83 -22.64
CA SER A 11 37.53 74.28 -21.45
C SER A 11 36.59 73.74 -20.37
N VAL A 12 37.14 72.79 -19.61
CA VAL A 12 36.66 72.30 -18.31
C VAL A 12 36.62 73.46 -17.31
N SER A 13 35.50 73.60 -16.60
CA SER A 13 35.37 74.38 -15.36
C SER A 13 34.75 73.51 -14.27
N SER A 14 35.28 73.67 -13.08
CA SER A 14 35.14 72.87 -11.87
C SER A 14 34.05 73.38 -10.91
N ALA A 15 33.25 72.43 -10.37
CA ALA A 15 32.54 72.44 -9.07
C ALA A 15 31.30 73.38 -8.89
N PRO A 16 30.39 73.12 -7.91
CA PRO A 16 30.39 72.05 -6.89
C PRO A 16 29.15 71.13 -6.88
N ALA A 17 29.43 69.87 -6.55
CA ALA A 17 28.48 68.91 -6.01
C ALA A 17 28.29 69.17 -4.51
N ALA A 18 27.15 69.73 -4.08
CA ALA A 18 26.69 69.71 -2.69
C ALA A 18 25.27 70.34 -2.55
N SER A 19 24.23 69.76 -3.17
CA SER A 19 22.84 70.09 -2.78
C SER A 19 21.77 69.11 -3.27
N LEU A 20 22.05 68.20 -4.21
CA LEU A 20 21.05 67.28 -4.77
C LEU A 20 21.02 65.87 -4.16
N ALA A 21 21.81 65.61 -3.11
CA ALA A 21 21.81 64.29 -2.45
C ALA A 21 20.72 64.12 -1.38
N PHE A 22 20.03 65.19 -0.95
CA PHE A 22 19.02 65.11 0.12
C PHE A 22 17.57 64.98 -0.37
N SER A 23 17.33 65.08 -1.70
CA SER A 23 15.97 64.94 -2.27
C SER A 23 15.75 63.63 -3.03
N ALA A 24 16.78 62.81 -3.22
CA ALA A 24 16.65 61.51 -3.88
C ALA A 24 16.23 60.39 -2.90
N ASP A 25 16.60 60.48 -1.62
CA ASP A 25 16.30 59.42 -0.64
C ASP A 25 14.83 59.37 -0.22
N THR A 26 14.15 60.51 -0.10
CA THR A 26 12.72 60.55 0.31
C THR A 26 11.78 60.00 -0.77
N CYS A 27 12.16 60.07 -2.05
CA CYS A 27 11.36 59.55 -3.15
C CYS A 27 11.40 58.00 -3.22
N THR A 28 12.53 57.39 -2.87
CA THR A 28 12.67 55.93 -2.86
C THR A 28 11.93 55.28 -1.68
N GLU A 29 11.84 55.97 -0.54
CA GLU A 29 11.17 55.47 0.65
C GLU A 29 9.64 55.41 0.45
N GLN A 30 9.07 56.43 -0.20
CA GLN A 30 7.65 56.47 -0.51
C GLN A 30 7.23 55.40 -1.53
N ALA A 31 8.10 55.09 -2.49
CA ALA A 31 7.89 54.00 -3.45
C ALA A 31 7.93 52.62 -2.79
N ARG A 32 8.88 52.39 -1.86
CA ARG A 32 8.98 51.15 -1.08
C ARG A 32 7.79 50.97 -0.13
N TRP A 33 7.28 52.04 0.45
CA TRP A 33 6.08 52.00 1.30
C TRP A 33 4.83 51.62 0.49
N LYS A 34 4.65 52.22 -0.71
CA LYS A 34 3.55 51.83 -1.61
C LYS A 34 3.65 50.39 -2.08
N GLN A 35 4.84 49.88 -2.39
CA GLN A 35 5.05 48.47 -2.74
C GLN A 35 4.75 47.54 -1.56
N ARG A 36 5.21 47.87 -0.35
CA ARG A 36 4.91 47.09 0.87
C ARG A 36 3.41 47.07 1.16
N PHE A 37 2.74 48.22 1.04
CA PHE A 37 1.29 48.31 1.23
C PHE A 37 0.54 47.50 0.17
N ALA A 38 0.95 47.56 -1.10
CA ALA A 38 0.36 46.76 -2.17
C ALA A 38 0.53 45.25 -1.94
N ILE A 39 1.72 44.80 -1.49
CA ILE A 39 1.97 43.39 -1.14
C ILE A 39 1.10 42.95 0.05
N TRP A 40 1.00 43.78 1.09
CA TRP A 40 0.14 43.49 2.24
C TRP A 40 -1.35 43.45 1.88
N ALA A 41 -1.83 44.37 1.06
CA ALA A 41 -3.20 44.37 0.56
C ALA A 41 -3.49 43.14 -0.29
N LEU A 42 -2.53 42.73 -1.13
CA LEU A 42 -2.65 41.53 -1.97
C LEU A 42 -2.64 40.24 -1.13
N MET A 43 -1.80 40.14 -0.11
CA MET A 43 -1.84 39.04 0.87
C MET A 43 -3.15 39.01 1.65
N GLY A 44 -3.69 40.17 2.04
CA GLY A 44 -5.00 40.28 2.70
C GLY A 44 -6.14 39.79 1.81
N MET A 45 -6.13 40.14 0.52
CA MET A 45 -7.12 39.65 -0.45
C MET A 45 -6.97 38.15 -0.73
N PHE A 46 -5.75 37.62 -0.77
CA PHE A 46 -5.54 36.18 -0.90
C PHE A 46 -6.01 35.41 0.35
N ALA A 47 -5.78 35.94 1.54
CA ALA A 47 -6.24 35.34 2.79
C ALA A 47 -7.78 35.33 2.89
N THR A 48 -8.46 36.42 2.50
CA THR A 48 -9.93 36.46 2.47
C THR A 48 -10.51 35.59 1.36
N ALA A 49 -9.90 35.54 0.18
CA ALA A 49 -10.28 34.61 -0.89
C ALA A 49 -10.11 33.15 -0.46
N TRP A 50 -9.03 32.81 0.26
CA TRP A 50 -8.85 31.49 0.86
C TRP A 50 -9.87 31.16 1.94
N TRP A 51 -10.26 32.14 2.76
CA TRP A 51 -11.31 31.95 3.78
C TRP A 51 -12.69 31.73 3.15
N ILE A 52 -13.02 32.47 2.08
CA ILE A 52 -14.27 32.31 1.33
C ILE A 52 -14.28 30.97 0.57
N LEU A 53 -13.17 30.59 -0.07
CA LEU A 53 -13.06 29.32 -0.79
C LEU A 53 -13.04 28.10 0.16
N GLY A 54 -12.42 28.21 1.34
CA GLY A 54 -12.49 27.20 2.40
C GLY A 54 -13.90 27.02 2.97
N GLY A 55 -14.69 28.10 3.00
CA GLY A 55 -16.12 28.06 3.35
C GLY A 55 -17.01 27.35 2.33
N ILE A 56 -16.64 27.36 1.04
CA ILE A 56 -17.41 26.71 -0.03
C ILE A 56 -17.20 25.19 -0.02
N ALA A 57 -16.02 24.70 0.36
CA ALA A 57 -15.78 23.27 0.55
C ALA A 57 -16.41 22.70 1.85
N SER A 58 -16.70 23.55 2.84
CA SER A 58 -17.33 23.19 4.12
C SER A 58 -18.82 23.56 4.21
N GLY A 59 -19.40 24.10 3.14
CA GLY A 59 -20.78 24.59 3.11
C GLY A 59 -21.87 23.52 2.97
N GLN A 60 -21.51 22.23 2.81
CA GLN A 60 -22.50 21.16 2.80
C GLN A 60 -23.09 20.98 4.21
N ARG A 61 -24.32 21.47 4.40
CA ARG A 61 -25.11 21.19 5.59
C ARG A 61 -25.59 19.74 5.50
N PHE A 62 -24.97 18.87 6.28
CA PHE A 62 -25.43 17.51 6.45
C PHE A 62 -26.62 17.49 7.40
N GLU A 63 -27.63 16.71 7.04
CA GLU A 63 -28.79 16.47 7.89
C GLU A 63 -28.40 15.58 9.06
N THR A 64 -29.25 15.53 10.07
CA THR A 64 -29.21 14.50 11.11
C THR A 64 -30.60 13.90 11.20
N ILE A 65 -30.68 12.61 11.51
CA ILE A 65 -32.00 12.01 11.79
C ILE A 65 -32.44 12.55 13.15
N GLU A 66 -33.69 12.98 13.26
CA GLU A 66 -34.30 13.33 14.53
C GLU A 66 -34.95 12.10 15.17
N LEU A 67 -34.74 11.95 16.49
CA LEU A 67 -35.44 10.92 17.25
C LEU A 67 -36.86 11.41 17.53
N PRO A 68 -37.92 10.61 17.28
CA PRO A 68 -39.28 11.08 17.54
C PRO A 68 -39.47 11.45 19.01
N LYS A 69 -40.22 12.52 19.30
CA LYS A 69 -40.35 13.11 20.65
C LYS A 69 -40.68 12.10 21.76
N GLY A 70 -41.54 11.12 21.47
CA GLY A 70 -41.91 10.07 22.42
C GLY A 70 -40.78 9.12 22.82
N PHE A 71 -39.63 9.19 22.14
CA PHE A 71 -38.49 8.28 22.30
C PHE A 71 -37.22 9.01 22.74
N GLU A 72 -37.29 10.30 23.08
CA GLU A 72 -36.12 11.08 23.52
C GLU A 72 -35.45 10.55 24.79
N ALA A 73 -36.19 9.80 25.61
CA ALA A 73 -35.63 9.10 26.77
C ALA A 73 -34.49 8.13 26.40
N PHE A 74 -34.46 7.63 25.16
CA PHE A 74 -33.40 6.73 24.68
C PHE A 74 -32.08 7.46 24.32
N LYS A 75 -32.04 8.80 24.42
CA LYS A 75 -30.77 9.55 24.38
C LYS A 75 -29.88 9.22 25.59
N ASP A 76 -30.47 8.81 26.72
CA ASP A 76 -29.73 8.30 27.88
C ASP A 76 -29.16 6.90 27.57
N PRO A 77 -27.83 6.67 27.68
CA PRO A 77 -27.20 5.37 27.47
C PRO A 77 -27.86 4.22 28.26
N LYS A 78 -28.36 4.49 29.48
CA LYS A 78 -29.01 3.46 30.31
C LYS A 78 -30.32 2.96 29.69
N LYS A 79 -31.09 3.87 29.09
CA LYS A 79 -32.33 3.55 28.37
C LYS A 79 -32.03 2.94 27.01
N ALA A 80 -31.03 3.43 26.30
CA ALA A 80 -30.56 2.82 25.06
C ALA A 80 -30.16 1.33 25.25
N ALA A 81 -29.57 0.99 26.40
CA ALA A 81 -29.22 -0.39 26.72
C ALA A 81 -30.45 -1.32 26.82
N GLU A 82 -31.65 -0.81 27.11
CA GLU A 82 -32.90 -1.60 27.07
C GLU A 82 -33.23 -2.02 25.63
N LEU A 83 -33.03 -1.12 24.65
CA LEU A 83 -33.23 -1.40 23.23
C LEU A 83 -32.22 -2.41 22.70
N GLN A 84 -30.95 -2.25 23.06
CA GLN A 84 -29.89 -3.20 22.71
C GLN A 84 -30.16 -4.58 23.32
N ARG A 85 -30.61 -4.65 24.58
CA ARG A 85 -31.03 -5.90 25.21
C ARG A 85 -32.19 -6.56 24.47
N ALA A 86 -33.18 -5.79 24.02
CA ALA A 86 -34.29 -6.32 23.23
C ALA A 86 -33.80 -6.94 21.91
N ALA A 87 -32.87 -6.28 21.21
CA ALA A 87 -32.24 -6.85 20.02
C ALA A 87 -31.44 -8.12 20.35
N GLY A 88 -30.66 -8.11 21.44
CA GLY A 88 -29.91 -9.28 21.92
C GLY A 88 -30.79 -10.48 22.31
N GLN A 89 -31.99 -10.25 22.83
CA GLN A 89 -32.97 -11.32 23.07
C GLN A 89 -33.45 -11.97 21.77
N LEU A 90 -33.60 -11.18 20.69
CA LEU A 90 -33.91 -11.73 19.37
C LEU A 90 -32.76 -12.53 18.78
N VAL A 91 -31.52 -12.36 19.22
CA VAL A 91 -30.37 -13.12 18.69
C VAL A 91 -30.45 -14.59 19.09
N THR A 92 -30.96 -14.91 20.27
CA THR A 92 -30.95 -16.29 20.82
C THR A 92 -32.33 -16.95 20.88
N ALA A 93 -33.41 -16.20 20.62
CA ALA A 93 -34.77 -16.69 20.75
C ALA A 93 -35.17 -17.64 19.60
N LYS A 94 -35.26 -18.94 19.89
CA LYS A 94 -35.81 -19.94 18.95
C LYS A 94 -37.31 -19.75 18.69
N ASP A 95 -38.04 -19.26 19.67
CA ASP A 95 -39.49 -19.05 19.61
C ASP A 95 -39.84 -17.68 20.17
N LEU A 96 -40.37 -16.82 19.29
CA LEU A 96 -40.73 -15.44 19.63
C LEU A 96 -41.93 -15.35 20.57
N SER A 97 -42.78 -16.38 20.63
CA SER A 97 -43.97 -16.38 21.50
C SER A 97 -43.62 -16.41 22.99
N LYS A 98 -42.40 -16.82 23.33
CA LYS A 98 -41.87 -16.87 24.70
C LYS A 98 -41.27 -15.55 25.17
N LEU A 99 -41.11 -14.58 24.27
CA LEU A 99 -40.61 -13.26 24.61
C LEU A 99 -41.76 -12.35 25.03
N ASP A 100 -41.44 -11.31 25.80
CA ASP A 100 -42.40 -10.23 26.06
C ASP A 100 -42.84 -9.62 24.72
N ALA A 101 -44.15 -9.40 24.56
CA ALA A 101 -44.75 -8.89 23.33
C ALA A 101 -44.14 -7.56 22.84
N LYS A 102 -43.50 -6.79 23.73
CA LYS A 102 -42.83 -5.53 23.38
C LYS A 102 -41.46 -5.73 22.75
N VAL A 103 -40.79 -6.87 22.97
CA VAL A 103 -39.40 -7.10 22.56
C VAL A 103 -39.20 -6.97 21.05
N PRO A 104 -40.00 -7.62 20.18
CA PRO A 104 -39.86 -7.45 18.74
C PRO A 104 -40.03 -6.00 18.28
N GLY A 105 -40.95 -5.26 18.89
CA GLY A 105 -41.19 -3.85 18.59
C GLY A 105 -40.02 -2.95 19.01
N MET A 106 -39.46 -3.17 20.21
CA MET A 106 -38.29 -2.44 20.70
C MET A 106 -37.04 -2.73 19.86
N ALA A 107 -36.81 -4.00 19.51
CA ALA A 107 -35.69 -4.38 18.64
C ALA A 107 -35.84 -3.79 17.23
N LYS A 108 -37.07 -3.79 16.67
CA LYS A 108 -37.32 -3.12 15.38
C LYS A 108 -37.03 -1.62 15.46
N PHE A 109 -37.52 -0.94 16.49
CA PHE A 109 -37.23 0.49 16.72
C PHE A 109 -35.73 0.75 16.86
N TYR A 110 -35.02 -0.11 17.60
CA TYR A 110 -33.58 -0.04 17.78
C TYR A 110 -32.84 -0.03 16.44
N LEU A 111 -33.14 -1.01 15.59
CA LEU A 111 -32.44 -1.22 14.32
C LEU A 111 -32.84 -0.20 13.25
N GLU A 112 -34.14 0.11 13.13
CA GLU A 112 -34.65 0.96 12.04
C GLU A 112 -34.62 2.46 12.35
N THR A 113 -34.58 2.85 13.64
CA THR A 113 -34.68 4.26 14.05
C THR A 113 -33.51 4.69 14.94
N TYR A 114 -33.26 3.99 16.04
CA TYR A 114 -32.26 4.43 17.02
C TYR A 114 -30.82 4.35 16.49
N ILE A 115 -30.43 3.23 15.87
CA ILE A 115 -29.10 3.08 15.27
C ILE A 115 -28.86 4.12 14.17
N PRO A 116 -29.76 4.30 13.17
CA PRO A 116 -29.63 5.37 12.20
C PRO A 116 -29.50 6.76 12.83
N TRP A 117 -30.34 7.05 13.83
CA TRP A 117 -30.24 8.29 14.60
C TRP A 117 -28.83 8.48 15.18
N LYS A 118 -28.35 7.49 15.94
CA LYS A 118 -27.03 7.50 16.58
C LYS A 118 -25.91 7.69 15.55
N MET A 119 -25.97 6.95 14.43
CA MET A 119 -24.94 7.03 13.39
C MET A 119 -24.82 8.42 12.76
N THR A 120 -25.90 9.19 12.71
CA THR A 120 -25.89 10.54 12.15
C THR A 120 -25.44 11.62 13.14
N GLN A 121 -25.30 11.30 14.43
CA GLN A 121 -24.83 12.26 15.43
C GLN A 121 -23.32 12.45 15.36
N ARG A 122 -22.84 13.69 15.51
CA ARG A 122 -21.41 14.02 15.45
C ARG A 122 -20.63 13.40 16.60
N GLU A 123 -21.27 13.30 17.76
CA GLU A 123 -20.69 12.77 19.00
C GLU A 123 -20.46 11.26 18.92
N SER A 124 -21.22 10.56 18.07
CA SER A 124 -21.15 9.10 17.91
C SER A 124 -20.18 8.64 16.81
N LEU A 125 -19.52 9.56 16.10
CA LEU A 125 -18.57 9.23 15.02
C LEU A 125 -17.46 8.24 15.45
N PRO A 126 -16.86 8.35 16.66
CA PRO A 126 -15.84 7.40 17.11
C PRO A 126 -16.37 5.98 17.31
N GLU A 127 -17.67 5.81 17.57
CA GLU A 127 -18.30 4.54 17.91
C GLU A 127 -18.97 3.85 16.71
N LEU A 128 -18.90 4.45 15.50
CA LEU A 128 -19.61 3.94 14.33
C LEU A 128 -19.17 2.54 13.95
N THR A 129 -17.85 2.31 13.90
CA THR A 129 -17.28 1.02 13.52
C THR A 129 -17.75 -0.07 14.47
N ASP A 130 -17.60 0.15 15.79
CA ASP A 130 -18.01 -0.79 16.83
C ASP A 130 -19.52 -1.06 16.77
N THR A 131 -20.33 -0.02 16.52
CA THR A 131 -21.78 -0.15 16.40
C THR A 131 -22.14 -1.07 15.23
N ILE A 132 -21.53 -0.89 14.05
CA ILE A 132 -21.78 -1.73 12.88
C ILE A 132 -21.26 -3.16 13.08
N GLU A 133 -20.06 -3.31 13.64
CA GLU A 133 -19.48 -4.64 13.90
C GLU A 133 -20.33 -5.45 14.88
N ASN A 134 -20.83 -4.83 15.95
CA ASN A 134 -21.70 -5.51 16.91
C ASN A 134 -23.03 -5.94 16.26
N LEU A 135 -23.63 -5.09 15.41
CA LEU A 135 -24.83 -5.46 14.65
C LEU A 135 -24.58 -6.65 13.71
N LEU A 136 -23.44 -6.67 13.02
CA LEU A 136 -23.09 -7.78 12.14
C LEU A 136 -22.81 -9.07 12.92
N LYS A 137 -22.13 -8.99 14.07
CA LYS A 137 -21.90 -10.13 14.98
C LYS A 137 -23.22 -10.69 15.53
N ASP A 138 -24.15 -9.84 15.91
CA ASP A 138 -25.47 -10.25 16.40
C ASP A 138 -26.30 -10.92 15.31
N LEU A 139 -26.24 -10.40 14.07
CA LEU A 139 -26.85 -11.06 12.91
C LEU A 139 -26.26 -12.44 12.64
N GLU A 140 -24.94 -12.55 12.62
CA GLU A 140 -24.25 -13.82 12.39
C GLU A 140 -24.58 -14.85 13.48
N ARG A 141 -24.63 -14.44 14.74
CA ARG A 141 -25.05 -15.30 15.86
C ARG A 141 -26.50 -15.75 15.71
N ALA A 142 -27.40 -14.84 15.30
CA ALA A 142 -28.80 -15.17 15.06
C ALA A 142 -28.96 -16.18 13.91
N GLN A 143 -28.13 -16.06 12.87
CA GLN A 143 -28.10 -16.99 11.74
C GLN A 143 -27.60 -18.38 12.13
N ARG A 144 -26.46 -18.46 12.84
CA ARG A 144 -25.87 -19.74 13.26
C ARG A 144 -26.74 -20.49 14.26
N SER A 145 -27.55 -19.78 15.05
CA SER A 145 -28.46 -20.37 16.03
C SER A 145 -29.86 -20.66 15.51
N ASP A 146 -30.13 -20.35 14.23
CA ASP A 146 -31.47 -20.42 13.60
C ASP A 146 -32.54 -19.72 14.45
N SER A 147 -32.23 -18.49 14.87
CA SER A 147 -33.12 -17.72 15.73
C SER A 147 -34.42 -17.36 15.01
N GLY A 148 -35.56 -17.52 15.70
CA GLY A 148 -36.86 -17.04 15.23
C GLY A 148 -36.90 -15.51 15.05
N GLY A 149 -35.98 -14.77 15.70
CA GLY A 149 -35.81 -13.32 15.54
C GLY A 149 -35.01 -12.90 14.31
N LEU A 150 -34.40 -13.83 13.57
CA LEU A 150 -33.49 -13.55 12.46
C LEU A 150 -34.10 -12.62 11.41
N ARG A 151 -35.36 -12.86 11.00
CA ARG A 151 -36.01 -12.03 9.97
C ARG A 151 -36.14 -10.57 10.40
N THR A 152 -36.47 -10.33 11.67
CA THR A 152 -36.60 -8.98 12.24
C THR A 152 -35.24 -8.30 12.33
N LEU A 153 -34.21 -9.03 12.79
CA LEU A 153 -32.85 -8.51 12.87
C LEU A 153 -32.31 -8.17 11.48
N LEU A 154 -32.41 -9.09 10.53
CA LEU A 154 -31.90 -8.93 9.17
C LEU A 154 -32.61 -7.78 8.44
N GLY A 155 -33.94 -7.77 8.46
CA GLY A 155 -34.74 -6.73 7.83
C GLY A 155 -34.54 -5.36 8.48
N GLY A 156 -34.53 -5.31 9.81
CA GLY A 156 -34.35 -4.06 10.56
C GLY A 156 -32.97 -3.44 10.33
N THR A 157 -31.90 -4.25 10.40
CA THR A 157 -30.54 -3.78 10.14
C THR A 157 -30.40 -3.29 8.70
N PHE A 158 -30.91 -4.05 7.71
CA PHE A 158 -30.88 -3.61 6.31
C PHE A 158 -31.60 -2.27 6.12
N MET A 159 -32.83 -2.14 6.62
CA MET A 159 -33.63 -0.92 6.46
C MET A 159 -32.98 0.29 7.17
N GLY A 160 -32.45 0.09 8.37
CA GLY A 160 -31.75 1.14 9.12
C GLY A 160 -30.50 1.63 8.39
N LEU A 161 -29.61 0.71 7.97
CA LEU A 161 -28.38 1.08 7.27
C LEU A 161 -28.66 1.67 5.88
N LYS A 162 -29.66 1.16 5.15
CA LYS A 162 -30.09 1.73 3.86
C LYS A 162 -30.50 3.19 4.01
N LYS A 163 -31.27 3.52 5.05
CA LYS A 163 -31.69 4.90 5.34
C LYS A 163 -30.48 5.84 5.51
N VAL A 164 -29.46 5.41 6.27
CA VAL A 164 -28.24 6.21 6.46
C VAL A 164 -27.42 6.30 5.17
N ALA A 165 -27.26 5.20 4.44
CA ALA A 165 -26.45 5.17 3.22
C ALA A 165 -27.00 6.10 2.12
N GLU A 166 -28.33 6.14 1.93
CA GLU A 166 -29.00 6.93 0.88
C GLU A 166 -29.28 8.39 1.27
N GLY A 167 -29.28 8.74 2.56
CA GLY A 167 -29.61 10.09 3.03
C GLY A 167 -28.47 11.10 2.88
N ASN A 168 -28.78 12.39 3.05
CA ASN A 168 -27.80 13.48 3.04
C ASN A 168 -27.13 13.67 4.41
N TYR A 169 -26.43 12.63 4.88
CA TYR A 169 -25.75 12.63 6.18
C TYR A 169 -24.22 12.77 6.02
N LEU A 170 -23.53 12.95 7.15
CA LEU A 170 -22.07 13.01 7.20
C LEU A 170 -21.44 11.82 6.43
N PRO A 171 -20.44 12.05 5.56
CA PRO A 171 -19.86 10.99 4.74
C PRO A 171 -19.33 9.81 5.56
N ALA A 172 -18.76 10.06 6.74
CA ALA A 172 -18.30 9.01 7.66
C ALA A 172 -19.43 8.05 8.08
N ALA A 173 -20.62 8.58 8.39
CA ALA A 173 -21.79 7.78 8.74
C ALA A 173 -22.29 6.96 7.54
N ARG A 174 -22.36 7.58 6.37
CA ARG A 174 -22.80 6.95 5.12
C ARG A 174 -21.85 5.81 4.70
N ILE A 175 -20.54 6.05 4.74
CA ILE A 175 -19.51 5.05 4.42
C ILE A 175 -19.61 3.84 5.36
N ASN A 176 -19.76 4.07 6.66
CA ASN A 176 -19.95 2.98 7.63
C ASN A 176 -21.23 2.20 7.37
N ALA A 177 -22.34 2.86 7.05
CA ALA A 177 -23.59 2.20 6.68
C ALA A 177 -23.45 1.35 5.41
N ILE A 178 -22.76 1.84 4.39
CA ILE A 178 -22.46 1.12 3.14
C ILE A 178 -21.59 -0.11 3.40
N ASN A 179 -20.55 0.04 4.23
CA ASN A 179 -19.71 -1.08 4.65
C ASN A 179 -20.49 -2.12 5.45
N GLY A 180 -21.44 -1.68 6.28
CA GLY A 180 -22.37 -2.58 6.96
C GLY A 180 -23.27 -3.32 5.97
N LEU A 181 -23.94 -2.60 5.05
CA LEU A 181 -24.84 -3.17 4.03
C LEU A 181 -24.16 -4.22 3.16
N SER A 182 -22.90 -4.00 2.78
CA SER A 182 -22.15 -4.94 1.95
C SER A 182 -21.83 -6.25 2.66
N ARG A 183 -21.75 -6.24 4.00
CA ARG A 183 -21.44 -7.40 4.84
C ARG A 183 -22.66 -8.11 5.40
N ILE A 184 -23.88 -7.61 5.12
CA ILE A 184 -25.10 -8.31 5.50
C ILE A 184 -25.24 -9.55 4.61
N ASN A 185 -25.28 -10.72 5.24
CA ASN A 185 -25.46 -12.00 4.57
C ASN A 185 -26.89 -12.50 4.73
N ALA A 186 -27.46 -13.13 3.70
CA ALA A 186 -28.69 -13.90 3.79
C ALA A 186 -28.46 -15.27 4.46
N SER A 187 -27.26 -15.84 4.31
CA SER A 187 -26.86 -17.10 4.94
C SER A 187 -25.43 -17.00 5.47
N PRO A 188 -25.14 -17.57 6.66
CA PRO A 188 -23.82 -17.46 7.27
C PRO A 188 -22.79 -18.34 6.55
N LEU A 189 -21.52 -18.18 6.91
CA LEU A 189 -20.44 -19.08 6.50
C LEU A 189 -20.73 -20.49 7.04
N ASP A 190 -20.68 -21.49 6.16
CA ASP A 190 -20.80 -22.91 6.52
C ASP A 190 -19.46 -23.60 6.30
N ILE A 191 -18.64 -23.58 7.36
CA ILE A 191 -17.30 -24.16 7.38
C ILE A 191 -17.36 -25.68 7.12
N THR A 192 -18.39 -26.35 7.64
CA THR A 192 -18.55 -27.81 7.54
C THR A 192 -18.66 -28.25 6.09
N ASN A 193 -19.42 -27.51 5.27
CA ASN A 193 -19.60 -27.81 3.85
C ASN A 193 -18.67 -26.98 2.94
N GLY A 194 -17.75 -26.19 3.50
CA GLY A 194 -16.88 -25.28 2.75
C GLY A 194 -17.65 -24.25 1.92
N ARG A 195 -18.87 -23.89 2.33
CA ARG A 195 -19.71 -22.93 1.58
C ARG A 195 -19.48 -21.52 2.12
N PRO A 196 -19.08 -20.57 1.27
CA PRO A 196 -18.92 -19.18 1.68
C PRO A 196 -20.27 -18.58 2.10
N PRO A 197 -20.27 -17.49 2.89
CA PRO A 197 -21.50 -16.77 3.21
C PRO A 197 -22.14 -16.23 1.94
N VAL A 198 -23.49 -16.17 1.95
CA VAL A 198 -24.26 -15.65 0.82
C VAL A 198 -24.70 -14.22 1.13
N PRO A 199 -24.21 -13.20 0.41
CA PRO A 199 -24.62 -11.81 0.62
C PRO A 199 -26.13 -11.61 0.44
N LEU A 200 -26.69 -10.62 1.14
CA LEU A 200 -28.09 -10.26 1.01
C LEU A 200 -28.35 -9.61 -0.37
N SER A 201 -29.20 -10.24 -1.19
CA SER A 201 -29.46 -9.78 -2.56
C SER A 201 -30.04 -8.37 -2.66
N TYR A 202 -30.78 -7.93 -1.64
CA TYR A 202 -31.34 -6.57 -1.57
C TYR A 202 -30.28 -5.47 -1.43
N SER A 203 -29.05 -5.81 -1.02
CA SER A 203 -27.95 -4.84 -0.92
C SER A 203 -27.44 -4.41 -2.30
N PHE A 204 -27.45 -5.30 -3.31
CA PHE A 204 -26.93 -5.00 -4.64
C PHE A 204 -27.53 -3.74 -5.29
N PRO A 205 -28.86 -3.58 -5.43
CA PRO A 205 -29.43 -2.40 -6.09
C PRO A 205 -29.12 -1.09 -5.34
N VAL A 206 -28.98 -1.14 -4.02
CA VAL A 206 -28.62 0.04 -3.20
C VAL A 206 -27.15 0.42 -3.45
N LEU A 207 -26.24 -0.54 -3.41
CA LEU A 207 -24.82 -0.33 -3.66
C LEU A 207 -24.58 0.16 -5.10
N MET A 208 -25.25 -0.46 -6.07
CA MET A 208 -25.17 -0.06 -7.48
C MET A 208 -25.61 1.39 -7.68
N LYS A 209 -26.79 1.75 -7.15
CA LYS A 209 -27.31 3.12 -7.21
C LYS A 209 -26.33 4.14 -6.64
N LEU A 210 -25.75 3.87 -5.47
CA LEU A 210 -24.79 4.76 -4.82
C LEU A 210 -23.47 4.90 -5.59
N TYR A 211 -23.04 3.84 -6.27
CA TYR A 211 -21.82 3.85 -7.08
C TYR A 211 -22.00 4.62 -8.40
N THR A 212 -23.12 4.39 -9.10
CA THR A 212 -23.42 4.99 -10.41
C THR A 212 -23.80 6.46 -10.33
N ASP A 213 -24.23 6.93 -9.16
CA ASP A 213 -24.60 8.32 -8.95
C ASP A 213 -23.36 9.23 -8.90
N GLU A 214 -23.12 9.96 -9.99
CA GLU A 214 -21.99 10.88 -10.15
C GLU A 214 -22.08 12.10 -9.22
N ALA A 215 -23.26 12.40 -8.65
CA ALA A 215 -23.41 13.47 -7.66
C ALA A 215 -22.92 13.07 -6.26
N GLN A 216 -22.64 11.79 -6.02
CA GLN A 216 -22.14 11.32 -4.73
C GLN A 216 -20.66 11.67 -4.52
N VAL A 217 -20.31 11.94 -3.26
CA VAL A 217 -18.92 12.14 -2.83
C VAL A 217 -18.09 10.91 -3.15
N ASP A 218 -16.84 11.11 -3.56
CA ASP A 218 -15.97 10.05 -4.05
C ASP A 218 -15.80 8.88 -3.05
N GLY A 219 -15.65 9.19 -1.76
CA GLY A 219 -15.54 8.17 -0.71
C GLY A 219 -16.77 7.28 -0.58
N ILE A 220 -17.97 7.79 -0.89
CA ILE A 220 -19.23 7.02 -0.87
C ILE A 220 -19.27 6.08 -2.07
N ARG A 221 -18.89 6.56 -3.25
CA ARG A 221 -18.78 5.74 -4.47
C ARG A 221 -17.73 4.66 -4.30
N ALA A 222 -16.59 4.98 -3.71
CA ALA A 222 -15.51 4.03 -3.41
C ALA A 222 -15.97 2.94 -2.41
N ALA A 223 -16.67 3.33 -1.33
CA ALA A 223 -17.24 2.36 -0.39
C ALA A 223 -18.29 1.46 -1.05
N ALA A 224 -19.15 2.03 -1.91
CA ALA A 224 -20.13 1.27 -2.67
C ALA A 224 -19.47 0.28 -3.64
N LEU A 225 -18.43 0.70 -4.36
CA LEU A 225 -17.63 -0.16 -5.23
C LEU A 225 -16.97 -1.30 -4.47
N HIS A 226 -16.37 -1.02 -3.31
CA HIS A 226 -15.80 -2.06 -2.44
C HIS A 226 -16.87 -3.06 -2.01
N GLY A 227 -18.07 -2.57 -1.67
CA GLY A 227 -19.23 -3.41 -1.36
C GLY A 227 -19.70 -4.26 -2.55
N LEU A 228 -19.72 -3.70 -3.77
CA LEU A 228 -20.05 -4.42 -5.01
C LEU A 228 -19.01 -5.50 -5.33
N HIS A 229 -17.73 -5.23 -5.11
CA HIS A 229 -16.66 -6.22 -5.26
C HIS A 229 -16.82 -7.38 -4.27
N TYR A 230 -17.10 -7.10 -3.00
CA TYR A 230 -17.40 -8.13 -2.00
C TYR A 230 -18.65 -8.94 -2.37
N TYR A 231 -19.72 -8.25 -2.81
CA TYR A 231 -20.95 -8.91 -3.24
C TYR A 231 -20.68 -9.84 -4.44
N ALA A 232 -19.95 -9.36 -5.46
CA ALA A 232 -19.63 -10.15 -6.64
C ALA A 232 -18.81 -11.39 -6.28
N SER A 233 -17.77 -11.26 -5.45
CA SER A 233 -16.87 -12.38 -5.11
C SER A 233 -17.56 -13.52 -4.37
N LEU A 234 -18.61 -13.24 -3.60
CA LEU A 234 -19.34 -14.25 -2.84
C LEU A 234 -20.66 -14.69 -3.51
N ALA A 235 -21.38 -13.75 -4.11
CA ALA A 235 -22.70 -14.01 -4.71
C ALA A 235 -22.62 -14.44 -6.18
N PHE A 236 -21.43 -14.52 -6.81
CA PHE A 236 -21.30 -14.83 -8.24
C PHE A 236 -22.16 -16.01 -8.75
N PRO A 237 -22.27 -17.15 -8.04
CA PRO A 237 -23.13 -18.25 -8.49
C PRO A 237 -24.63 -17.92 -8.49
N TYR A 238 -25.05 -16.98 -7.65
CA TYR A 238 -26.45 -16.63 -7.37
C TYR A 238 -26.89 -15.30 -8.01
N MET A 239 -25.95 -14.49 -8.52
CA MET A 239 -26.26 -13.24 -9.19
C MET A 239 -27.09 -13.47 -10.46
N LYS A 240 -28.09 -12.61 -10.66
CA LYS A 240 -28.91 -12.67 -11.88
C LYS A 240 -28.08 -12.25 -13.11
N PRO A 241 -28.37 -12.78 -14.31
CA PRO A 241 -27.67 -12.39 -15.53
C PRO A 241 -27.67 -10.88 -15.79
N GLU A 242 -28.78 -10.21 -15.48
CA GLU A 242 -28.94 -8.75 -15.66
C GLU A 242 -28.04 -7.97 -14.70
N GLU A 243 -27.93 -8.42 -13.44
CA GLU A 243 -27.08 -7.83 -12.41
C GLU A 243 -25.60 -8.00 -12.77
N LYS A 244 -25.21 -9.19 -13.26
CA LYS A 244 -23.85 -9.47 -13.75
C LYS A 244 -23.49 -8.55 -14.92
N LYS A 245 -24.39 -8.42 -15.89
CA LYS A 245 -24.19 -7.56 -17.06
C LYS A 245 -24.06 -6.09 -16.66
N GLN A 246 -25.00 -5.59 -15.86
CA GLN A 246 -24.97 -4.20 -15.38
C GLN A 246 -23.67 -3.87 -14.65
N LEU A 247 -23.24 -4.74 -13.73
CA LEU A 247 -22.00 -4.53 -13.01
C LEU A 247 -20.78 -4.64 -13.94
N ALA A 248 -20.74 -5.62 -14.85
CA ALA A 248 -19.66 -5.73 -15.83
C ALA A 248 -19.52 -4.47 -16.70
N ASP A 249 -20.63 -3.92 -17.19
CA ASP A 249 -20.64 -2.72 -18.04
C ASP A 249 -20.08 -1.51 -17.28
N GLU A 250 -20.48 -1.33 -16.01
CA GLU A 250 -19.94 -0.27 -15.15
C GLU A 250 -18.47 -0.46 -14.79
N MET A 251 -18.00 -1.70 -14.61
CA MET A 251 -16.58 -1.98 -14.36
C MET A 251 -15.73 -1.72 -15.61
N LYS A 252 -16.22 -2.05 -16.81
CA LYS A 252 -15.57 -1.68 -18.08
C LYS A 252 -15.46 -0.16 -18.20
N LYS A 253 -16.56 0.55 -17.94
CA LYS A 253 -16.57 2.03 -17.92
C LYS A 253 -15.52 2.60 -16.96
N LEU A 254 -15.39 2.05 -15.75
CA LEU A 254 -14.39 2.50 -14.78
C LEU A 254 -12.95 2.22 -15.27
N LEU A 255 -12.73 1.03 -15.84
CA LEU A 255 -11.42 0.63 -16.34
C LEU A 255 -10.95 1.49 -17.52
N ASP A 256 -11.89 1.91 -18.38
CA ASP A 256 -11.60 2.79 -19.54
C ASP A 256 -11.58 4.29 -19.18
N SER A 257 -12.12 4.66 -18.04
CA SER A 257 -12.19 6.07 -17.64
C SER A 257 -10.83 6.64 -17.26
N LYS A 258 -10.63 7.93 -17.57
CA LYS A 258 -9.48 8.69 -17.06
C LYS A 258 -9.73 9.12 -15.62
N SER A 259 -8.67 9.36 -14.86
CA SER A 259 -8.80 9.94 -13.52
C SER A 259 -9.54 11.28 -13.60
N PRO A 260 -10.65 11.46 -12.84
CA PRO A 260 -11.28 12.76 -12.70
C PRO A 260 -10.31 13.80 -12.14
N THR A 261 -10.46 15.07 -12.51
CA THR A 261 -9.60 16.17 -12.00
C THR A 261 -9.64 16.31 -10.48
N SER A 262 -10.75 15.90 -9.85
CA SER A 262 -10.93 15.92 -8.40
C SER A 262 -10.32 14.72 -7.66
N ARG A 263 -9.79 13.72 -8.39
CA ARG A 263 -9.27 12.48 -7.82
C ARG A 263 -7.80 12.29 -8.21
N ASP A 264 -6.99 11.95 -7.21
CA ASP A 264 -5.60 11.55 -7.44
C ASP A 264 -5.52 10.34 -8.40
N PRO A 265 -4.62 10.34 -9.40
CA PRO A 265 -4.49 9.24 -10.36
C PRO A 265 -4.22 7.88 -9.70
N ALA A 266 -3.43 7.83 -8.62
CA ALA A 266 -3.17 6.58 -7.91
C ALA A 266 -4.40 6.09 -7.14
N ALA A 267 -5.20 7.02 -6.58
CA ALA A 267 -6.49 6.68 -5.98
C ALA A 267 -7.49 6.17 -7.03
N HIS A 268 -7.52 6.76 -8.23
CA HIS A 268 -8.31 6.24 -9.35
C HIS A 268 -7.87 4.83 -9.77
N ALA A 269 -6.56 4.65 -9.94
CA ALA A 269 -5.95 3.35 -10.25
C ALA A 269 -6.28 2.29 -9.20
N TYR A 270 -6.33 2.66 -7.91
CA TYR A 270 -6.75 1.75 -6.84
C TYR A 270 -8.20 1.28 -7.04
N LEU A 271 -9.12 2.17 -7.44
CA LEU A 271 -10.51 1.79 -7.72
C LEU A 271 -10.63 0.91 -8.97
N GLN A 272 -9.82 1.17 -10.00
CA GLN A 272 -9.78 0.34 -11.21
C GLN A 272 -9.36 -1.12 -10.91
N ARG A 273 -8.61 -1.38 -9.83
CA ARG A 273 -8.28 -2.76 -9.43
C ARG A 273 -9.51 -3.58 -9.09
N PHE A 274 -10.51 -2.98 -8.42
CA PHE A 274 -11.78 -3.65 -8.15
C PHE A 274 -12.54 -3.96 -9.45
N ALA A 275 -12.50 -3.06 -10.44
CA ALA A 275 -13.07 -3.33 -11.75
C ALA A 275 -12.39 -4.53 -12.43
N VAL A 276 -11.05 -4.60 -12.40
CA VAL A 276 -10.30 -5.75 -12.92
C VAL A 276 -10.72 -7.04 -12.23
N ASP A 277 -10.88 -7.04 -10.90
CA ASP A 277 -11.27 -8.24 -10.15
C ASP A 277 -12.68 -8.73 -10.50
N VAL A 278 -13.63 -7.81 -10.56
CA VAL A 278 -15.01 -8.15 -10.92
C VAL A 278 -15.10 -8.64 -12.37
N LEU A 279 -14.37 -8.01 -13.29
CA LEU A 279 -14.33 -8.44 -14.69
C LEU A 279 -13.65 -9.79 -14.87
N ASP A 280 -12.56 -10.05 -14.13
CA ASP A 280 -11.87 -11.35 -14.14
C ASP A 280 -12.76 -12.47 -13.61
N LEU A 281 -13.59 -12.18 -12.59
CA LEU A 281 -14.58 -13.09 -12.04
C LEU A 281 -15.71 -13.39 -13.04
N PHE A 282 -16.15 -12.38 -13.80
CA PHE A 282 -17.28 -12.50 -14.74
C PHE A 282 -16.87 -12.93 -16.15
N ARG A 283 -15.56 -12.98 -16.41
CA ARG A 283 -15.00 -13.38 -17.70
C ARG A 283 -15.51 -14.76 -18.12
N ASN A 284 -15.95 -14.86 -19.36
CA ASN A 284 -16.05 -16.14 -20.03
C ASN A 284 -14.62 -16.63 -20.33
N PRO A 285 -14.21 -17.85 -19.93
CA PRO A 285 -12.87 -18.35 -20.19
C PRO A 285 -12.39 -18.09 -21.62
N ASN A 286 -13.26 -18.25 -22.61
CA ASN A 286 -12.90 -18.08 -24.03
C ASN A 286 -12.81 -16.62 -24.53
N ASP A 287 -13.11 -15.62 -23.70
CA ASP A 287 -13.07 -14.21 -24.06
C ASP A 287 -11.72 -13.57 -23.69
N GLY A 288 -10.90 -13.31 -24.72
CA GLY A 288 -9.59 -12.68 -24.60
C GLY A 288 -9.61 -11.15 -24.53
N ALA A 289 -10.79 -10.50 -24.58
CA ALA A 289 -10.89 -9.04 -24.61
C ALA A 289 -10.31 -8.38 -23.35
N LEU A 290 -10.65 -8.92 -22.16
CA LEU A 290 -10.11 -8.42 -20.89
C LEU A 290 -8.58 -8.54 -20.87
N GLY A 291 -8.03 -9.68 -21.32
CA GLY A 291 -6.57 -9.87 -21.38
C GLY A 291 -5.87 -8.83 -22.26
N THR A 292 -6.46 -8.48 -23.39
CA THR A 292 -5.95 -7.43 -24.29
C THR A 292 -5.95 -6.06 -23.60
N GLN A 293 -7.04 -5.73 -22.89
CA GLN A 293 -7.16 -4.47 -22.14
C GLN A 293 -6.12 -4.40 -21.00
N LEU A 294 -5.92 -5.49 -20.26
CA LEU A 294 -4.92 -5.56 -19.19
C LEU A 294 -3.49 -5.42 -19.70
N ILE A 295 -3.17 -6.01 -20.87
CA ILE A 295 -1.89 -5.80 -21.54
C ILE A 295 -1.70 -4.32 -21.88
N SER A 296 -2.71 -3.67 -22.47
CA SER A 296 -2.66 -2.24 -22.77
C SER A 296 -2.36 -1.41 -21.52
N ILE A 297 -3.13 -1.59 -20.45
CA ILE A 297 -2.95 -0.85 -19.18
C ILE A 297 -1.56 -1.10 -18.58
N SER A 298 -1.08 -2.34 -18.61
CA SER A 298 0.24 -2.68 -18.06
C SER A 298 1.42 -2.06 -18.83
N THR A 299 1.24 -1.79 -20.13
CA THR A 299 2.30 -1.32 -21.05
C THR A 299 2.26 0.18 -21.32
N THR A 300 1.15 0.86 -21.01
CA THR A 300 1.02 2.32 -21.06
C THR A 300 1.89 3.00 -20.00
N GLU A 301 2.79 3.90 -20.40
CA GLU A 301 3.74 4.58 -19.50
C GLU A 301 3.03 5.55 -18.55
N GLU A 302 1.95 6.18 -18.99
CA GLU A 302 1.16 7.12 -18.21
C GLU A 302 0.29 6.43 -17.13
N SER A 303 0.14 5.11 -17.20
CA SER A 303 -0.66 4.36 -16.21
C SER A 303 0.10 4.26 -14.89
N PRO A 304 -0.52 4.64 -13.75
CA PRO A 304 0.09 4.47 -12.44
C PRO A 304 0.50 3.02 -12.17
N ASP A 305 1.66 2.83 -11.54
CA ASP A 305 2.21 1.49 -11.24
C ASP A 305 1.20 0.59 -10.51
N VAL A 306 0.37 1.18 -9.65
CA VAL A 306 -0.66 0.47 -8.88
C VAL A 306 -1.61 -0.33 -9.77
N ILE A 307 -2.07 0.21 -10.90
CA ILE A 307 -2.96 -0.50 -11.82
C ILE A 307 -2.18 -1.24 -12.91
N ALA A 308 -1.06 -0.70 -13.38
CA ALA A 308 -0.26 -1.34 -14.41
C ALA A 308 0.33 -2.68 -13.95
N LEU A 309 0.93 -2.72 -12.75
CA LEU A 309 1.48 -3.95 -12.17
C LEU A 309 0.37 -4.93 -11.77
N TYR A 310 -0.76 -4.40 -11.28
CA TYR A 310 -1.92 -5.23 -10.98
C TYR A 310 -2.49 -5.91 -12.23
N SER A 311 -2.62 -5.15 -13.32
CA SER A 311 -3.10 -5.65 -14.61
C SER A 311 -2.13 -6.69 -15.17
N ALA A 312 -0.82 -6.44 -15.09
CA ALA A 312 0.21 -7.41 -15.47
C ALA A 312 0.04 -8.72 -14.70
N SER A 313 -0.08 -8.67 -13.37
CA SER A 313 -0.15 -9.89 -12.56
C SER A 313 -1.43 -10.70 -12.76
N LYS A 314 -2.53 -10.03 -13.11
CA LYS A 314 -3.81 -10.67 -13.43
C LYS A 314 -3.76 -11.49 -14.71
N LEU A 315 -2.84 -11.17 -15.63
CA LEU A 315 -2.60 -12.02 -16.81
C LEU A 315 -2.19 -13.44 -16.41
N GLY A 316 -1.55 -13.64 -15.25
CA GLY A 316 -1.16 -14.95 -14.77
C GLY A 316 -2.30 -15.94 -14.54
N ALA A 317 -3.56 -15.48 -14.46
CA ALA A 317 -4.73 -16.35 -14.36
C ALA A 317 -5.20 -16.90 -15.72
N PHE A 318 -4.75 -16.32 -16.84
CA PHE A 318 -5.12 -16.75 -18.19
C PHE A 318 -4.24 -17.92 -18.60
N LYS A 319 -4.83 -18.97 -19.19
CA LYS A 319 -4.09 -20.15 -19.65
C LYS A 319 -3.76 -20.02 -21.13
N LYS A 320 -4.76 -20.06 -22.00
CA LYS A 320 -4.56 -19.99 -23.47
C LYS A 320 -5.42 -18.91 -24.13
N GLU A 321 -6.14 -18.14 -23.32
CA GLU A 321 -7.24 -17.31 -23.82
C GLU A 321 -6.80 -15.87 -24.09
N LEU A 322 -5.54 -15.53 -23.79
CA LEU A 322 -4.95 -14.27 -24.22
C LEU A 322 -4.80 -14.26 -25.74
N GLN A 323 -5.41 -13.27 -26.38
CA GLN A 323 -5.37 -13.08 -27.83
C GLN A 323 -4.56 -11.83 -28.19
N GLY A 324 -4.36 -11.61 -29.49
CA GLY A 324 -3.76 -10.38 -30.01
C GLY A 324 -2.31 -10.17 -29.57
N PRO A 325 -1.98 -9.05 -28.88
CA PRO A 325 -0.60 -8.70 -28.51
C PRO A 325 0.14 -9.76 -27.71
N ALA A 326 -0.56 -10.64 -26.99
CA ALA A 326 0.06 -11.70 -26.19
C ALA A 326 0.84 -12.74 -27.02
N LYS A 327 0.56 -12.84 -28.33
CA LYS A 327 1.28 -13.75 -29.24
C LYS A 327 2.74 -13.32 -29.47
N ASP A 328 2.98 -12.01 -29.44
CA ASP A 328 4.30 -11.40 -29.50
C ASP A 328 4.60 -10.68 -28.18
N PRO A 329 5.14 -11.40 -27.17
CA PRO A 329 5.38 -10.83 -25.84
C PRO A 329 6.56 -9.86 -25.80
N ALA A 330 7.41 -9.79 -26.85
CA ALA A 330 8.63 -8.97 -26.85
C ALA A 330 8.39 -7.48 -26.52
N PRO A 331 7.46 -6.76 -27.18
CA PRO A 331 7.14 -5.38 -26.82
C PRO A 331 6.59 -5.24 -25.39
N ILE A 332 5.82 -6.24 -24.92
CA ILE A 332 5.21 -6.23 -23.58
C ILE A 332 6.31 -6.32 -22.52
N VAL A 333 7.20 -7.31 -22.61
CA VAL A 333 8.27 -7.51 -21.62
C VAL A 333 9.29 -6.38 -21.65
N LYS A 334 9.51 -5.73 -22.80
CA LYS A 334 10.35 -4.52 -22.87
C LYS A 334 9.76 -3.38 -22.04
N LYS A 335 8.45 -3.11 -22.16
CA LYS A 335 7.76 -2.08 -21.35
C LYS A 335 7.70 -2.45 -19.87
N TRP A 336 7.50 -3.72 -19.53
CA TRP A 336 7.55 -4.19 -18.15
C TRP A 336 8.94 -4.03 -17.53
N SER A 337 9.99 -4.33 -18.30
CA SER A 337 11.38 -4.12 -17.88
C SER A 337 11.70 -2.65 -17.65
N LEU A 338 11.19 -1.76 -18.53
CA LEU A 338 11.31 -0.31 -18.37
C LEU A 338 10.65 0.16 -17.06
N ARG A 339 9.45 -0.36 -16.74
CA ARG A 339 8.76 -0.02 -15.49
C ARG A 339 9.52 -0.51 -14.25
N ALA A 340 10.07 -1.73 -14.30
CA ALA A 340 10.92 -2.24 -13.22
C ALA A 340 12.19 -1.39 -13.05
N PHE A 341 12.83 -1.01 -14.16
CA PHE A 341 13.97 -0.10 -14.17
C PHE A 341 13.64 1.26 -13.52
N GLN A 342 12.53 1.89 -13.90
CA GLN A 342 12.09 3.17 -13.34
C GLN A 342 11.80 3.08 -11.82
N ASN A 343 11.30 1.93 -11.35
CA ASN A 343 11.09 1.68 -9.92
C ASN A 343 12.42 1.53 -9.16
N VAL A 344 13.44 0.91 -9.76
CA VAL A 344 14.79 0.87 -9.18
C VAL A 344 15.40 2.27 -9.13
N GLU A 345 15.27 3.05 -10.20
CA GLU A 345 15.74 4.44 -10.25
C GLU A 345 15.10 5.33 -9.17
N SER A 346 13.78 5.23 -9.02
CA SER A 346 13.06 6.02 -8.03
C SER A 346 13.47 5.65 -6.60
N GLU A 347 13.75 4.37 -6.33
CA GLU A 347 14.25 3.92 -5.03
C GLU A 347 15.68 4.38 -4.77
N ILE A 348 16.58 4.35 -5.77
CA ILE A 348 17.93 4.92 -5.65
C ILE A 348 17.84 6.42 -5.33
N ALA A 349 17.01 7.16 -6.06
CA ALA A 349 16.80 8.59 -5.82
C ALA A 349 16.21 8.87 -4.44
N ARG A 350 15.22 8.07 -4.00
CA ARG A 350 14.61 8.18 -2.66
C ARG A 350 15.64 7.95 -1.55
N LEU A 351 16.48 6.93 -1.70
CA LEU A 351 17.53 6.60 -0.74
C LEU A 351 18.64 7.66 -0.70
N ALA A 352 18.96 8.27 -1.84
CA ALA A 352 19.89 9.41 -1.90
C ALA A 352 19.32 10.67 -1.25
N ALA A 353 18.01 10.91 -1.38
CA ALA A 353 17.32 12.07 -0.80
C ALA A 353 17.13 11.98 0.72
N LEU A 354 17.16 10.77 1.28
CA LEU A 354 17.09 10.53 2.73
C LEU A 354 18.34 11.06 3.43
N LYS A 355 18.33 12.35 3.78
CA LYS A 355 19.30 12.92 4.73
C LYS A 355 19.13 12.21 6.06
N ARG A 356 20.12 11.41 6.46
CA ARG A 356 20.17 10.87 7.82
C ARG A 356 20.06 12.05 8.79
N PRO A 357 19.11 12.06 9.73
CA PRO A 357 19.16 13.05 10.80
C PRO A 357 20.53 12.89 11.45
N SER A 358 21.30 13.99 11.52
CA SER A 358 22.56 13.98 12.25
C SER A 358 22.28 13.33 13.61
N PRO A 359 23.07 12.33 14.05
CA PRO A 359 22.88 11.74 15.36
C PRO A 359 22.72 12.88 16.35
N ALA A 360 21.61 12.88 17.10
CA ALA A 360 21.31 13.95 18.03
C ALA A 360 22.59 14.23 18.80
N LEU A 361 23.09 15.48 18.73
CA LEU A 361 24.19 15.95 19.56
C LEU A 361 23.93 15.37 20.94
N GLN A 362 24.87 14.55 21.42
CA GLN A 362 24.72 13.78 22.66
C GLN A 362 23.91 14.61 23.64
N GLN A 363 22.73 14.11 24.02
CA GLN A 363 21.93 14.80 25.03
C GLN A 363 22.90 15.14 26.18
N PRO A 364 22.93 16.39 26.66
CA PRO A 364 23.83 16.75 27.73
C PRO A 364 23.66 15.72 28.84
N PRO A 365 24.77 15.23 29.44
CA PRO A 365 24.73 14.26 30.52
C PRO A 365 23.62 14.61 31.49
N ASN A 366 22.86 13.59 31.90
CA ASN A 366 21.71 13.74 32.78
C ASN A 366 22.08 14.73 33.90
N PRO A 367 21.31 15.81 34.17
CA PRO A 367 21.73 16.86 35.09
C PRO A 367 22.07 16.37 36.51
N LYS A 368 21.60 15.16 36.88
CA LYS A 368 22.01 14.45 38.10
C LYS A 368 23.51 14.11 38.13
N ASP A 369 24.11 13.77 36.99
CA ASP A 369 25.55 13.45 36.87
C ASP A 369 26.41 14.72 36.89
N PHE A 370 25.86 15.87 36.47
CA PHE A 370 26.52 17.18 36.61
C PHE A 370 26.58 17.65 38.06
N LEU A 371 25.58 17.32 38.88
CA LEU A 371 25.52 17.72 40.29
C LEU A 371 26.32 16.80 41.23
N GLN A 372 26.79 15.64 40.75
CA GLN A 372 27.59 14.70 41.56
C GLN A 372 29.10 14.93 41.49
N ARG A 373 29.60 15.89 40.70
CA ARG A 373 31.02 16.29 40.72
C ARG A 373 31.31 17.25 41.87
N SER A 374 31.53 16.72 43.07
CA SER A 374 32.57 17.25 43.99
C SER A 374 32.79 16.47 45.30
N ALA A 375 32.04 15.42 45.64
CA ALA A 375 32.24 14.76 46.94
C ALA A 375 33.11 13.49 46.95
N ASP A 376 33.06 12.61 45.92
CA ASP A 376 33.50 11.21 46.13
C ASP A 376 34.68 10.71 45.27
N ILE A 377 35.48 11.59 44.64
CA ILE A 377 36.69 11.18 43.89
C ILE A 377 37.91 10.90 44.82
N LYS A 378 37.74 10.87 46.15
CA LYS A 378 38.84 10.62 47.10
C LYS A 378 38.90 9.25 47.77
N LYS A 379 38.04 8.27 47.43
CA LYS A 379 38.16 6.92 48.00
C LYS A 379 37.91 5.84 46.95
N LYS A 380 38.96 5.49 46.20
CA LYS A 380 39.22 4.12 45.72
C LYS A 380 40.59 4.03 45.04
N VAL A 381 41.64 4.19 45.85
CA VAL A 381 42.93 3.54 45.59
C VAL A 381 43.21 2.67 46.80
N ALA A 382 42.84 1.39 46.72
CA ALA A 382 43.43 0.26 47.45
C ALA A 382 42.60 -1.01 47.26
N ALA A 383 43.31 -2.12 47.06
CA ALA A 383 42.92 -3.53 47.20
C ALA A 383 42.30 -4.27 45.99
N THR A 384 43.19 -4.91 45.23
CA THR A 384 43.06 -6.28 44.68
C THR A 384 43.08 -7.34 45.83
N PRO A 385 43.02 -8.67 45.58
CA PRO A 385 41.90 -9.49 45.10
C PRO A 385 41.68 -10.78 45.95
N ARG A 386 40.47 -11.35 46.03
CA ARG A 386 40.15 -12.77 46.40
C ARG A 386 38.63 -12.87 46.53
N GLY A 387 37.95 -13.80 45.87
CA GLY A 387 37.95 -15.22 46.21
C GLY A 387 36.90 -15.46 47.30
N GLY A 388 35.82 -16.18 47.01
CA GLY A 388 34.85 -16.54 48.05
C GLY A 388 33.47 -16.88 47.52
N MET A 389 33.23 -18.19 47.40
CA MET A 389 31.89 -18.77 47.46
C MET A 389 31.14 -18.29 48.70
N GLY A 390 29.83 -18.15 48.60
CA GLY A 390 28.98 -17.89 49.77
C GLY A 390 27.51 -17.81 49.40
N MET A 391 26.85 -18.97 49.38
CA MET A 391 25.44 -19.06 49.77
C MET A 391 25.28 -18.35 51.12
N ASP A 392 24.26 -17.50 51.28
CA ASP A 392 23.18 -17.81 52.21
C ASP A 392 22.03 -16.79 52.11
N SER A 393 20.88 -17.38 52.36
CA SER A 393 19.51 -16.96 52.57
C SER A 393 19.30 -15.66 53.35
N GLY A 394 18.16 -15.02 53.10
CA GLY A 394 17.51 -14.21 54.12
C GLY A 394 16.45 -13.28 53.59
N MET A 395 15.18 -13.70 53.75
CA MET A 395 13.99 -12.90 54.13
C MET A 395 13.79 -11.53 53.46
N GLY A 396 12.66 -11.19 52.86
CA GLY A 396 11.27 -11.56 53.10
C GLY A 396 10.39 -10.34 52.78
N MET A 397 9.20 -10.57 52.23
CA MET A 397 8.01 -9.68 52.16
C MET A 397 7.13 -10.25 51.03
N ASP A 398 6.12 -11.04 51.32
CA ASP A 398 4.83 -10.73 51.96
C ASP A 398 3.86 -9.96 51.03
N SER A 399 2.88 -10.74 50.57
CA SER A 399 1.44 -10.46 50.35
C SER A 399 0.98 -9.22 49.60
N GLY A 400 0.22 -9.48 48.52
CA GLY A 400 -0.73 -8.52 47.96
C GLY A 400 -1.40 -9.01 46.67
N MET A 401 -2.47 -9.79 46.83
CA MET A 401 -3.32 -10.40 45.80
C MET A 401 -3.85 -9.46 44.72
N GLY A 402 -4.12 -10.01 43.52
CA GLY A 402 -4.98 -9.39 42.51
C GLY A 402 -4.98 -10.08 41.15
N MET A 403 -5.26 -11.39 41.10
CA MET A 403 -5.58 -12.11 39.85
C MET A 403 -7.03 -11.81 39.43
N GLU A 404 -7.20 -11.18 38.27
CA GLU A 404 -8.40 -11.29 37.44
C GLU A 404 -7.97 -10.98 35.99
N SER A 405 -7.60 -12.01 35.21
CA SER A 405 -8.45 -12.74 34.26
C SER A 405 -8.99 -11.87 33.12
N GLY A 406 -8.35 -11.98 31.95
CA GLY A 406 -8.85 -11.37 30.72
C GLY A 406 -7.85 -11.32 29.55
N MET A 407 -7.00 -12.34 29.39
CA MET A 407 -6.29 -12.56 28.13
C MET A 407 -7.25 -13.23 27.14
N ASP A 408 -7.80 -12.46 26.21
CA ASP A 408 -8.46 -13.01 25.02
C ASP A 408 -7.49 -12.97 23.84
N MET A 409 -6.95 -14.15 23.55
CA MET A 409 -6.04 -14.49 22.47
C MET A 409 -6.85 -14.72 21.20
N GLY A 410 -7.00 -13.69 20.37
CA GLY A 410 -7.47 -13.81 18.98
C GLY A 410 -6.34 -14.21 18.02
N MET A 411 -5.65 -15.33 18.28
CA MET A 411 -4.76 -16.01 17.33
C MET A 411 -5.56 -17.12 16.65
N GLU A 412 -6.23 -16.78 15.54
CA GLU A 412 -6.94 -17.76 14.71
C GLU A 412 -5.97 -18.39 13.70
N TYR A 413 -5.50 -19.57 14.11
CA TYR A 413 -5.06 -20.75 13.38
C TYR A 413 -4.88 -20.69 11.85
N GLY A 414 -3.65 -21.01 11.45
CA GLY A 414 -3.36 -21.45 10.09
C GLY A 414 -1.93 -21.92 9.88
N MET A 415 -1.29 -22.66 10.79
CA MET A 415 -0.13 -23.50 10.44
C MET A 415 -0.10 -24.81 11.21
N ASP A 416 -0.40 -25.84 10.43
CA ASP A 416 -0.05 -27.23 10.60
C ASP A 416 1.46 -27.36 10.89
N MET A 417 1.79 -27.75 12.12
CA MET A 417 3.14 -28.15 12.51
C MET A 417 3.01 -29.42 13.33
N GLY A 418 3.00 -30.54 12.61
CA GLY A 418 3.37 -31.85 13.14
C GLY A 418 4.78 -31.81 13.70
N MET A 419 4.94 -31.33 14.94
CA MET A 419 6.18 -31.44 15.68
C MET A 419 6.26 -32.82 16.33
N ASN A 420 6.83 -33.71 15.54
CA ASN A 420 7.59 -34.88 15.97
C ASN A 420 8.58 -34.45 17.08
N MET A 421 8.20 -34.67 18.35
CA MET A 421 9.08 -34.55 19.52
C MET A 421 10.10 -35.69 19.53
N GLY A 422 11.00 -35.64 18.54
CA GLY A 422 12.20 -36.46 18.49
C GLY A 422 13.26 -35.86 19.39
N MET A 423 13.39 -36.40 20.59
CA MET A 423 14.59 -36.27 21.41
C MET A 423 15.84 -36.64 20.60
N GLY A 424 16.88 -35.82 20.74
CA GLY A 424 18.26 -36.25 20.53
C GLY A 424 18.89 -35.71 19.26
N MET A 425 19.66 -34.63 19.41
CA MET A 425 20.99 -34.52 18.81
C MET A 425 21.65 -33.23 19.32
N MET A 426 22.51 -33.41 20.34
CA MET A 426 23.66 -32.53 20.53
C MET A 426 24.61 -32.73 19.34
N GLY A 427 24.32 -32.06 18.23
CA GLY A 427 25.24 -31.92 17.12
C GLY A 427 25.77 -30.49 17.14
N MET A 428 27.09 -30.33 17.10
CA MET A 428 27.80 -29.08 16.86
C MET A 428 27.25 -28.36 15.60
N GLY A 429 26.19 -27.59 15.78
CA GLY A 429 25.57 -26.81 14.74
C GLY A 429 26.50 -25.65 14.40
N ARG A 430 26.99 -25.62 13.16
CA ARG A 430 27.53 -24.41 12.52
C ARG A 430 26.69 -23.21 13.00
N MET A 431 27.34 -22.21 13.58
CA MET A 431 26.70 -20.92 13.76
C MET A 431 26.26 -20.45 12.37
N VAL A 432 24.99 -20.64 12.04
CA VAL A 432 24.39 -20.00 10.88
C VAL A 432 24.55 -18.52 11.16
N PRO A 433 25.25 -17.75 10.31
CA PRO A 433 25.43 -16.33 10.53
C PRO A 433 24.04 -15.71 10.64
N VAL A 434 23.71 -15.22 11.84
CA VAL A 434 22.46 -14.49 12.07
C VAL A 434 22.56 -13.22 11.25
N ALA A 435 21.70 -13.06 10.25
CA ALA A 435 21.63 -11.86 9.44
C ALA A 435 21.49 -10.66 10.38
N LYS A 436 22.34 -9.64 10.19
CA LYS A 436 22.24 -8.42 11.00
C LYS A 436 20.91 -7.75 10.69
N PRO A 437 20.24 -7.14 11.68
CA PRO A 437 19.01 -6.40 11.43
C PRO A 437 19.27 -5.31 10.39
N GLN A 438 18.50 -5.32 9.30
CA GLN A 438 18.63 -4.35 8.21
C GLN A 438 18.03 -3.00 8.62
N PRO A 439 18.51 -1.88 8.05
CA PRO A 439 17.85 -0.60 8.21
C PRO A 439 16.41 -0.65 7.66
N PRO A 440 15.43 -0.01 8.34
CA PRO A 440 14.03 -0.04 7.89
C PRO A 440 13.84 0.51 6.47
N GLU A 441 14.72 1.42 6.03
CA GLU A 441 14.70 1.99 4.68
C GLU A 441 15.02 0.94 3.60
N VAL A 442 15.94 0.01 3.92
CA VAL A 442 16.32 -1.11 3.05
C VAL A 442 15.19 -2.13 3.01
N ASP A 443 14.60 -2.47 4.16
CA ASP A 443 13.47 -3.39 4.25
C ASP A 443 12.27 -2.92 3.42
N ILE A 444 11.92 -1.64 3.52
CA ILE A 444 10.81 -1.05 2.74
C ILE A 444 11.13 -1.07 1.24
N SER A 445 12.35 -0.68 0.87
CA SER A 445 12.81 -0.69 -0.53
C SER A 445 12.78 -2.10 -1.13
N ARG A 446 13.32 -3.07 -0.38
CA ARG A 446 13.33 -4.50 -0.76
C ARG A 446 11.92 -5.04 -0.95
N ARG A 447 11.00 -4.75 -0.02
CA ARG A 447 9.59 -5.17 -0.12
C ARG A 447 8.90 -4.57 -1.35
N HIS A 448 9.12 -3.28 -1.61
CA HIS A 448 8.57 -2.60 -2.78
C HIS A 448 9.05 -3.22 -4.09
N LEU A 449 10.37 -3.29 -4.30
CA LEU A 449 10.95 -3.82 -5.54
C LEU A 449 10.64 -5.31 -5.72
N THR A 450 10.66 -6.10 -4.64
CA THR A 450 10.22 -7.49 -4.67
C THR A 450 8.78 -7.60 -5.13
N HIS A 451 7.89 -6.75 -4.61
CA HIS A 451 6.49 -6.75 -5.04
C HIS A 451 6.36 -6.46 -6.54
N VAL A 452 7.06 -5.43 -7.05
CA VAL A 452 7.05 -5.07 -8.48
C VAL A 452 7.47 -6.26 -9.34
N LEU A 453 8.63 -6.87 -9.08
CA LEU A 453 9.14 -7.99 -9.88
C LEU A 453 8.24 -9.22 -9.78
N GLN A 454 7.70 -9.53 -8.60
CA GLN A 454 6.77 -10.64 -8.43
C GLN A 454 5.45 -10.44 -9.18
N GLN A 455 4.93 -9.20 -9.29
CA GLN A 455 3.74 -8.93 -10.11
C GLN A 455 4.02 -9.23 -11.59
N LEU A 456 5.19 -8.80 -12.10
CA LEU A 456 5.59 -9.04 -13.49
C LEU A 456 5.82 -10.53 -13.77
N LEU A 457 6.54 -11.24 -12.89
CA LEU A 457 6.75 -12.69 -13.00
C LEU A 457 5.43 -13.46 -12.98
N ARG A 458 4.49 -13.06 -12.11
CA ARG A 458 3.15 -13.65 -12.05
C ARG A 458 2.39 -13.43 -13.35
N GLY A 459 2.48 -12.25 -13.95
CA GLY A 459 1.87 -11.97 -15.26
C GLY A 459 2.45 -12.80 -16.40
N ALA A 460 3.76 -13.04 -16.35
CA ALA A 460 4.46 -13.80 -17.39
C ALA A 460 4.25 -15.32 -17.28
N THR A 461 4.20 -15.86 -16.06
CA THR A 461 4.29 -17.32 -15.82
C THR A 461 3.15 -17.91 -15.00
N GLY A 462 2.33 -17.08 -14.36
CA GLY A 462 1.38 -17.48 -13.32
C GLY A 462 1.96 -17.55 -11.91
N SER A 463 3.29 -17.52 -11.77
CA SER A 463 3.99 -17.74 -10.50
C SER A 463 4.77 -16.51 -10.07
N ARG A 464 4.80 -16.25 -8.76
CA ARG A 464 5.59 -15.15 -8.18
C ARG A 464 7.10 -15.38 -8.27
N SER A 465 7.54 -16.63 -8.36
CA SER A 465 8.96 -16.99 -8.49
C SER A 465 9.44 -17.06 -9.94
N GLY A 466 8.53 -17.02 -10.92
CA GLY A 466 8.81 -17.32 -12.32
C GLY A 466 8.83 -18.81 -12.66
N GLN A 467 8.77 -19.69 -11.66
CA GLN A 467 8.73 -21.14 -11.87
C GLN A 467 7.30 -21.65 -11.71
N SER A 468 6.78 -22.36 -12.72
CA SER A 468 5.47 -23.01 -12.70
C SER A 468 5.53 -24.31 -13.51
N GLU A 469 4.98 -25.40 -12.96
CA GLU A 469 4.83 -26.68 -13.67
C GLU A 469 3.83 -26.55 -14.83
N THR A 470 2.75 -25.79 -14.60
CA THR A 470 1.75 -25.46 -15.61
C THR A 470 1.89 -23.99 -15.98
N PRO A 471 2.58 -23.65 -17.08
CA PRO A 471 2.74 -22.26 -17.46
C PRO A 471 1.36 -21.62 -17.71
N SER A 472 1.21 -20.38 -17.25
CA SER A 472 0.06 -19.53 -17.54
C SER A 472 0.55 -18.10 -17.81
N GLY A 473 -0.36 -17.17 -18.09
CA GLY A 473 -0.04 -15.80 -18.48
C GLY A 473 0.57 -15.71 -19.87
N LEU A 474 1.50 -14.77 -20.04
CA LEU A 474 2.12 -14.53 -21.36
C LEU A 474 2.83 -15.78 -21.90
N LEU A 475 3.46 -16.60 -21.04
CA LEU A 475 4.22 -17.76 -21.49
C LEU A 475 3.33 -18.84 -22.12
N ALA A 476 2.11 -19.00 -21.63
CA ALA A 476 1.17 -19.96 -22.18
C ALA A 476 0.42 -19.44 -23.42
N ALA A 477 0.38 -18.12 -23.60
CA ALA A 477 -0.21 -17.47 -24.77
C ALA A 477 0.77 -17.23 -25.92
N ALA A 478 2.06 -17.12 -25.62
CA ALA A 478 3.11 -16.87 -26.61
C ALA A 478 3.27 -18.04 -27.59
N GLU A 479 3.53 -17.71 -28.85
CA GLU A 479 3.87 -18.71 -29.87
C GLU A 479 5.20 -19.40 -29.55
N GLN A 480 5.36 -20.66 -29.94
CA GLN A 480 6.56 -21.47 -29.64
C GLN A 480 7.91 -20.77 -29.87
N PRO A 481 8.15 -20.03 -30.98
CA PRO A 481 9.44 -19.34 -31.16
C PRO A 481 9.69 -18.26 -30.10
N ASN A 482 8.63 -17.60 -29.63
CA ASN A 482 8.71 -16.50 -28.66
C ASN A 482 8.82 -16.99 -27.21
N GLN A 483 8.45 -18.24 -26.94
CA GLN A 483 8.53 -18.82 -25.60
C GLN A 483 9.96 -18.91 -25.08
N ALA A 484 10.94 -19.18 -25.95
CA ALA A 484 12.35 -19.27 -25.56
C ALA A 484 12.86 -17.90 -25.06
N ALA A 485 12.64 -16.84 -25.84
CA ALA A 485 13.03 -15.48 -25.43
C ALA A 485 12.32 -15.04 -24.15
N LEU A 486 11.04 -15.37 -23.99
CA LEU A 486 10.29 -15.06 -22.78
C LEU A 486 10.81 -15.82 -21.55
N LYS A 487 11.23 -17.09 -21.69
CA LYS A 487 11.87 -17.86 -20.61
C LYS A 487 13.19 -17.23 -20.17
N THR A 488 14.03 -16.81 -21.12
CA THR A 488 15.28 -16.08 -20.80
C THR A 488 14.99 -14.78 -20.06
N TRP A 489 13.95 -14.05 -20.46
CA TRP A 489 13.51 -12.85 -19.76
C TRP A 489 13.07 -13.17 -18.32
N VAL A 490 12.26 -14.21 -18.13
CA VAL A 490 11.82 -14.68 -16.81
C VAL A 490 13.01 -15.06 -15.93
N GLU A 491 13.96 -15.84 -16.45
CA GLU A 491 15.18 -16.23 -15.73
C GLU A 491 16.01 -15.02 -15.29
N THR A 492 16.12 -14.02 -16.16
CA THR A 492 16.83 -12.78 -15.85
C THR A 492 16.14 -12.02 -14.73
N ILE A 493 14.82 -11.83 -14.79
CA ILE A 493 14.04 -11.14 -13.74
C ILE A 493 14.06 -11.92 -12.42
N SER A 494 13.99 -13.25 -12.46
CA SER A 494 14.15 -14.10 -11.27
C SER A 494 15.55 -13.99 -10.67
N GLY A 495 16.59 -13.85 -11.50
CA GLY A 495 17.96 -13.56 -11.07
C GLY A 495 18.08 -12.20 -10.36
N VAL A 496 17.46 -11.16 -10.92
CA VAL A 496 17.37 -9.83 -10.27
C VAL A 496 16.65 -9.96 -8.92
N LEU A 497 15.52 -10.65 -8.87
CA LEU A 497 14.74 -10.86 -7.65
C LEU A 497 15.54 -11.61 -6.58
N ALA A 498 16.31 -12.63 -6.96
CA ALA A 498 17.18 -13.37 -6.06
C ALA A 498 18.31 -12.49 -5.51
N ALA A 499 18.95 -11.69 -6.38
CA ALA A 499 20.00 -10.75 -5.98
C ALA A 499 19.49 -9.69 -4.99
N LEU A 500 18.28 -9.14 -5.21
CA LEU A 500 17.67 -8.19 -4.28
C LEU A 500 17.21 -8.82 -2.96
N ASN A 501 17.02 -10.14 -2.91
CA ASN A 501 16.64 -10.85 -1.69
C ASN A 501 17.82 -11.52 -0.99
N ASP A 502 19.07 -11.18 -1.36
CA ASP A 502 20.26 -11.65 -0.65
C ASP A 502 20.29 -11.10 0.79
N ASP A 503 20.46 -12.00 1.76
CA ASP A 503 20.54 -11.71 3.19
C ASP A 503 21.83 -10.96 3.56
N LEU A 504 22.84 -10.99 2.68
CA LEU A 504 24.13 -10.29 2.86
C LEU A 504 24.06 -8.79 2.59
N LEU A 505 22.94 -8.29 2.07
CA LEU A 505 22.68 -6.86 1.84
C LEU A 505 22.20 -6.19 3.14
N ASP A 506 23.06 -6.26 4.16
CA ASP A 506 22.79 -5.83 5.53
C ASP A 506 22.96 -4.32 5.76
N THR A 507 23.53 -3.59 4.80
CA THR A 507 23.75 -2.14 4.88
C THR A 507 23.12 -1.38 3.70
N GLN A 508 22.77 -0.11 3.94
CA GLN A 508 22.24 0.77 2.90
C GLN A 508 23.23 0.93 1.72
N GLU A 509 24.53 0.96 1.98
CA GLU A 509 25.56 1.09 0.93
C GLU A 509 25.58 -0.13 0.01
N LYS A 510 25.63 -1.35 0.58
CA LYS A 510 25.55 -2.59 -0.19
C LYS A 510 24.23 -2.69 -0.95
N TRP A 511 23.14 -2.26 -0.34
CA TRP A 511 21.82 -2.21 -0.97
C TRP A 511 21.84 -1.31 -2.21
N VAL A 512 22.31 -0.06 -2.08
CA VAL A 512 22.38 0.89 -3.19
C VAL A 512 23.33 0.41 -4.30
N GLU A 513 24.50 -0.15 -3.96
CA GLU A 513 25.41 -0.74 -4.93
C GLU A 513 24.75 -1.89 -5.71
N THR A 514 23.98 -2.73 -5.02
CA THR A 514 23.23 -3.81 -5.65
C THR A 514 22.12 -3.26 -6.54
N LEU A 515 21.39 -2.24 -6.10
CA LEU A 515 20.39 -1.55 -6.94
C LEU A 515 21.02 -0.99 -8.22
N GLN A 516 22.21 -0.38 -8.15
CA GLN A 516 22.93 0.11 -9.32
C GLN A 516 23.31 -1.01 -10.29
N LYS A 517 23.74 -2.18 -9.79
CA LYS A 517 24.02 -3.35 -10.64
C LYS A 517 22.74 -3.87 -11.32
N GLN A 518 21.65 -4.01 -10.55
CA GLN A 518 20.38 -4.50 -11.09
C GLN A 518 19.72 -3.51 -12.06
N ARG A 519 19.93 -2.20 -11.84
CA ARG A 519 19.52 -1.14 -12.77
C ARG A 519 20.08 -1.38 -14.18
N LEU A 520 21.34 -1.78 -14.33
CA LEU A 520 21.95 -2.08 -15.64
C LEU A 520 21.27 -3.27 -16.32
N VAL A 521 21.05 -4.35 -15.57
CA VAL A 521 20.40 -5.57 -16.07
C VAL A 521 18.99 -5.23 -16.59
N LEU A 522 18.20 -4.49 -15.80
CA LEU A 522 16.86 -4.07 -16.19
C LEU A 522 16.85 -3.05 -17.34
N GLY A 523 17.85 -2.16 -17.38
CA GLY A 523 18.06 -1.21 -18.48
C GLY A 523 18.29 -1.92 -19.81
N ASN A 524 19.18 -2.93 -19.82
CA ASN A 524 19.45 -3.76 -21.00
C ASN A 524 18.18 -4.49 -21.48
N LEU A 525 17.39 -5.06 -20.56
CA LEU A 525 16.10 -5.69 -20.90
C LEU A 525 15.08 -4.68 -21.44
N ALA A 526 15.12 -3.44 -20.96
CA ALA A 526 14.30 -2.34 -21.46
C ALA A 526 14.80 -1.78 -22.81
N GLY A 527 15.97 -2.22 -23.29
CA GLY A 527 16.63 -1.68 -24.47
C GLY A 527 17.15 -0.25 -24.27
N LEU A 528 17.58 0.09 -23.06
CA LEU A 528 18.25 1.33 -22.71
C LEU A 528 19.74 1.08 -22.55
N GLU A 529 20.56 1.94 -23.14
CA GLU A 529 21.99 1.99 -22.85
C GLU A 529 22.19 2.77 -21.54
N VAL A 530 22.57 2.06 -20.47
CA VAL A 530 22.79 2.66 -19.16
C VAL A 530 24.27 2.54 -18.84
N GLU A 531 24.95 3.69 -18.81
CA GLU A 531 26.35 3.74 -18.39
C GLU A 531 26.44 3.53 -16.88
N MET A 532 27.41 2.74 -16.45
CA MET A 532 27.79 2.72 -15.04
C MET A 532 28.41 4.06 -14.69
N PRO A 533 28.02 4.71 -13.57
CA PRO A 533 28.85 5.78 -13.05
C PRO A 533 30.23 5.18 -12.84
N GLU A 534 31.23 5.74 -13.52
CA GLU A 534 32.63 5.41 -13.28
C GLU A 534 32.81 5.51 -11.77
N GLN A 535 33.14 4.39 -11.12
CA GLN A 535 33.62 4.46 -9.76
C GLN A 535 34.84 5.35 -9.86
N GLU A 536 34.75 6.59 -9.37
CA GLU A 536 35.93 7.39 -9.10
C GLU A 536 36.79 6.49 -8.21
N GLU A 537 37.77 5.82 -8.84
CA GLU A 537 38.82 5.12 -8.13
C GLU A 537 39.37 6.17 -7.19
N ALA A 538 39.05 6.01 -5.89
CA ALA A 538 39.51 6.94 -4.88
C ALA A 538 41.02 7.02 -5.07
N ASP A 539 41.47 8.17 -5.57
CA ASP A 539 42.85 8.38 -5.98
C ASP A 539 43.75 8.09 -4.78
N VAL A 540 44.30 6.87 -4.76
CA VAL A 540 45.20 6.40 -3.70
C VAL A 540 46.52 7.19 -3.78
N ASN A 541 46.73 8.03 -4.80
CA ASN A 541 47.80 9.03 -4.84
C ASN A 541 47.41 10.35 -4.19
N ARG A 542 46.89 10.32 -2.95
CA ARG A 542 47.03 11.48 -2.06
C ARG A 542 48.48 11.50 -1.55
N PRO A 543 49.36 12.42 -1.99
CA PRO A 543 50.73 12.47 -1.51
C PRO A 543 50.72 13.19 -0.16
N GLY A 544 50.97 12.46 0.93
CA GLY A 544 51.33 13.07 2.21
C GLY A 544 50.62 12.52 3.44
N LEU A 545 50.88 11.27 3.79
CA LEU A 545 50.87 10.84 5.19
C LEU A 545 52.14 10.00 5.44
N PRO A 546 53.14 10.53 6.16
CA PRO A 546 54.35 9.78 6.49
C PRO A 546 54.04 8.86 7.67
N GLY A 547 54.16 7.53 7.51
CA GLY A 547 54.29 6.67 8.68
C GLY A 547 53.75 5.24 8.66
N PHE A 548 53.47 4.61 7.51
CA PHE A 548 53.22 3.17 7.49
C PHE A 548 54.05 2.48 6.41
N ALA A 549 55.09 1.77 6.84
CA ALA A 549 55.86 0.87 6.00
C ALA A 549 55.03 -0.38 5.67
N PRO A 550 55.02 -0.86 4.42
CA PRO A 550 54.32 -2.09 4.07
C PRO A 550 55.14 -3.32 4.48
N LEU A 551 54.46 -4.31 5.07
CA LEU A 551 54.97 -5.64 5.35
C LEU A 551 55.26 -6.39 4.04
N PRO A 552 56.41 -7.07 3.89
CA PRO A 552 56.73 -7.83 2.70
C PRO A 552 56.10 -9.22 2.76
N GLY A 553 55.29 -9.55 1.77
CA GLY A 553 54.94 -10.95 1.50
C GLY A 553 53.46 -11.18 1.22
N PHE A 554 52.98 -10.78 0.04
CA PHE A 554 51.97 -11.54 -0.69
C PHE A 554 52.22 -11.33 -2.18
N GLY A 555 52.68 -12.39 -2.83
CA GLY A 555 52.98 -12.40 -4.26
C GLY A 555 51.72 -12.28 -5.10
N ALA A 556 51.80 -11.49 -6.16
CA ALA A 556 50.78 -11.41 -7.19
C ALA A 556 50.73 -12.71 -8.01
N PRO A 557 49.53 -13.23 -8.36
CA PRO A 557 49.41 -14.32 -9.31
C PRO A 557 49.63 -13.81 -10.75
N GLN A 558 50.45 -14.56 -11.50
CA GLN A 558 50.73 -14.37 -12.93
C GLN A 558 49.47 -14.60 -13.79
N PRO A 559 49.28 -13.84 -14.89
CA PRO A 559 48.26 -14.12 -15.89
C PRO A 559 48.67 -15.27 -16.82
N ALA A 560 47.73 -16.18 -17.09
CA ALA A 560 47.89 -17.27 -18.06
C ALA A 560 47.77 -16.75 -19.52
N PRO A 561 48.48 -17.35 -20.49
CA PRO A 561 48.53 -16.87 -21.86
C PRO A 561 47.30 -17.29 -22.68
N ALA A 562 46.96 -16.42 -23.63
CA ALA A 562 45.93 -16.59 -24.65
C ALA A 562 46.24 -17.74 -25.61
N ALA A 563 45.19 -18.45 -26.03
CA ALA A 563 45.24 -19.40 -27.14
C ALA A 563 44.19 -19.02 -28.20
N ASP A 564 44.69 -18.54 -29.33
CA ASP A 564 43.99 -18.45 -30.61
C ASP A 564 43.78 -19.86 -31.20
N ALA A 565 42.57 -20.17 -31.65
CA ALA A 565 42.36 -21.10 -32.76
C ALA A 565 40.96 -20.89 -33.38
N LYS A 566 40.96 -20.65 -34.69
CA LYS A 566 39.80 -20.54 -35.60
C LYS A 566 39.69 -21.84 -36.44
N PRO A 567 38.68 -22.00 -37.31
CA PRO A 567 37.73 -23.11 -37.31
C PRO A 567 38.11 -24.27 -38.24
N GLU A 568 37.48 -25.43 -38.04
CA GLU A 568 37.55 -26.54 -39.00
C GLU A 568 36.17 -27.12 -39.33
N ASN A 569 36.03 -27.48 -40.60
CA ASN A 569 34.81 -27.81 -41.33
C ASN A 569 34.36 -29.27 -41.12
N VAL A 570 33.08 -29.47 -41.42
CA VAL A 570 32.24 -30.69 -41.49
C VAL A 570 32.88 -31.86 -42.30
N PRO A 571 32.42 -33.12 -42.15
CA PRO A 571 31.34 -33.59 -43.05
C PRO A 571 30.30 -34.57 -42.44
N ALA A 572 29.27 -34.79 -43.26
CA ALA A 572 27.97 -35.43 -43.03
C ALA A 572 27.94 -36.97 -43.01
N GLY A 573 26.78 -37.53 -42.59
CA GLY A 573 26.28 -38.89 -42.91
C GLY A 573 25.85 -39.71 -41.68
N LEU A 574 24.55 -39.79 -41.33
CA LEU A 574 23.56 -40.87 -41.65
C LEU A 574 23.78 -42.20 -40.88
N PRO A 575 22.79 -43.10 -40.68
CA PRO A 575 21.32 -43.01 -40.62
C PRO A 575 20.71 -43.63 -39.32
N GLY A 576 19.39 -43.50 -39.15
CA GLY A 576 18.65 -43.80 -37.91
C GLY A 576 18.28 -45.26 -37.60
N LEU A 577 17.37 -45.44 -36.64
CA LEU A 577 16.52 -46.62 -36.34
C LEU A 577 15.64 -46.33 -35.08
N PRO A 578 14.61 -47.14 -34.74
CA PRO A 578 13.22 -46.71 -34.73
C PRO A 578 12.53 -46.81 -33.34
N GLY A 579 11.23 -46.51 -33.31
CA GLY A 579 10.43 -46.22 -32.12
C GLY A 579 10.09 -47.38 -31.18
N LEU A 580 9.29 -47.05 -30.15
CA LEU A 580 8.40 -47.90 -29.33
C LEU A 580 7.72 -47.04 -28.24
N PRO A 581 6.60 -47.46 -27.61
CA PRO A 581 5.26 -46.99 -27.97
C PRO A 581 4.54 -46.18 -26.88
N GLU A 582 3.35 -45.72 -27.26
CA GLU A 582 2.32 -45.11 -26.42
C GLU A 582 1.87 -46.01 -25.26
N ASN A 583 1.66 -45.37 -24.11
CA ASN A 583 0.60 -45.64 -23.13
C ASN A 583 0.22 -44.32 -22.45
#